data_AF-A0A6C0KCP5-F1
#
_entry.id   AF-A0A6C0KCP5-F1
#
_cell.length_a   1.000
_cell.length_b   1.000
_cell.length_c   1.000
_cell.angle_alpha   90.00
_cell.angle_beta   90.00
_cell.angle_gamma   90.00
#
_symmetry.space_group_name_H-M   'P 1'
#
loop_
_entity.id
_entity.type
_entity.pdbx_description
1 polymer ?
#
loop_
_entity_poly.entity_id
_entity_poly.type
_entity_poly.pdbx_seq_one_letter_code
_entity_poly.pdbx_strand_id
1 'polypeptide(L)'
;MFSLKQVISQKSSIPKIKDLLDACEAYEFDSSNDDAVVHQMMHQLRNLDFSKKMKRKMVYTLMDIDYLKIVPHIIDRNQEALEKGIKNVDVYYFEGNRKEMYEESLVNYLTENVSNRKVIFFNLSLRNYCYDDEEEDRYATHGSCAFMVPRIGKGYDLYYVNHHGEAMNGTLDYERVLTRTRNQKYSFKHPVDFIVLDQIVKYMNTRLNETIYYDFTTRHNFYGINYQEEDVHGFCFIFPIIIYYSLGKYFCETKTLNLGGVAKNLNPVSQTLKEGKLNFFIHSCFTEFDPSYNEVVFNFLETEKEEKKFMEELDAVLAKLKFRFLKKLTGYMYQYITQPTMLKKLNLPQKK
;
A
#
# COMPACT_ATOMS: atom_id res chain seq x y z
N MET A 1 -19.51 -13.73 4.29
CA MET A 1 -18.12 -13.72 3.81
C MET A 1 -17.27 -14.40 4.87
N PHE A 2 -16.49 -15.41 4.49
CA PHE A 2 -15.47 -15.98 5.36
C PHE A 2 -14.38 -14.94 5.61
N SER A 3 -13.78 -14.95 6.80
CA SER A 3 -12.60 -14.12 7.10
C SER A 3 -11.37 -14.62 6.34
N LEU A 4 -10.35 -13.76 6.19
CA LEU A 4 -9.08 -14.16 5.55
C LEU A 4 -8.44 -15.36 6.26
N LYS A 5 -8.42 -15.31 7.60
CA LYS A 5 -8.00 -16.46 8.44
C LYS A 5 -8.76 -17.74 8.11
N GLN A 6 -10.08 -17.66 7.88
CA GLN A 6 -10.88 -18.83 7.50
C GLN A 6 -10.49 -19.36 6.12
N VAL A 7 -10.30 -18.49 5.13
CA VAL A 7 -9.82 -18.86 3.77
C VAL A 7 -8.48 -19.58 3.86
N ILE A 8 -7.53 -19.03 4.61
CA ILE A 8 -6.20 -19.62 4.79
C ILE A 8 -6.29 -20.98 5.52
N SER A 9 -7.12 -21.07 6.56
CA SER A 9 -7.25 -22.28 7.38
C SER A 9 -7.89 -23.47 6.65
N GLN A 10 -8.69 -23.21 5.62
CA GLN A 10 -9.32 -24.27 4.82
C GLN A 10 -8.31 -25.07 3.98
N LYS A 11 -7.02 -24.71 3.99
CA LYS A 11 -5.96 -25.34 3.20
C LYS A 11 -6.37 -25.53 1.73
N SER A 12 -7.14 -24.57 1.19
CA SER A 12 -7.45 -24.51 -0.22
C SER A 12 -6.14 -24.59 -1.00
N SER A 13 -6.10 -25.43 -2.03
CA SER A 13 -4.93 -25.49 -2.90
C SER A 13 -4.74 -24.12 -3.54
N ILE A 14 -3.60 -23.50 -3.32
CA ILE A 14 -3.25 -22.25 -4.00
C ILE A 14 -3.18 -22.57 -5.50
N PRO A 15 -3.87 -21.81 -6.36
CA PRO A 15 -3.90 -22.08 -7.80
C PRO A 15 -2.51 -22.11 -8.42
N LYS A 16 -2.39 -22.64 -9.64
CA LYS A 16 -1.12 -22.54 -10.36
C LYS A 16 -0.84 -21.08 -10.69
N ILE A 17 0.42 -20.74 -10.94
CA ILE A 17 0.79 -19.35 -11.19
C ILE A 17 0.08 -18.77 -12.40
N LYS A 18 -0.02 -19.56 -13.49
CA LYS A 18 -0.78 -19.18 -14.68
C LYS A 18 -2.23 -18.86 -14.32
N ASP A 19 -2.90 -19.76 -13.59
CA ASP A 19 -4.29 -19.55 -13.18
C ASP A 19 -4.45 -18.30 -12.30
N LEU A 20 -3.45 -17.98 -11.47
CA LEU A 20 -3.44 -16.74 -10.68
C LEU A 20 -3.27 -15.50 -11.58
N LEU A 21 -2.37 -15.52 -12.55
CA LEU A 21 -2.15 -14.41 -13.48
C LEU A 21 -3.40 -14.17 -14.34
N ASP A 22 -3.94 -15.22 -14.95
CA ASP A 22 -5.17 -15.16 -15.75
C ASP A 22 -6.34 -14.61 -14.92
N ALA A 23 -6.38 -14.94 -13.62
CA ALA A 23 -7.38 -14.41 -12.70
C ALA A 23 -7.09 -12.96 -12.26
N CYS A 24 -5.82 -12.58 -12.10
CA CYS A 24 -5.44 -11.22 -11.77
C CYS A 24 -5.84 -10.26 -12.89
N GLU A 25 -5.49 -10.59 -14.13
CA GLU A 25 -5.90 -9.84 -15.33
C GLU A 25 -7.43 -9.77 -15.43
N ALA A 26 -8.12 -10.90 -15.24
CA ALA A 26 -9.58 -10.99 -15.31
C ALA A 26 -10.35 -10.08 -14.35
N TYR A 27 -9.76 -9.72 -13.22
CA TYR A 27 -10.34 -8.82 -12.22
C TYR A 27 -9.52 -7.53 -12.06
N GLU A 28 -8.59 -7.29 -13.00
CA GLU A 28 -7.80 -6.07 -13.13
C GLU A 28 -7.00 -5.76 -11.87
N PHE A 29 -6.44 -6.79 -11.24
CA PHE A 29 -5.63 -6.66 -10.04
C PHE A 29 -4.31 -5.94 -10.29
N ASP A 30 -3.73 -6.17 -11.45
CA ASP A 30 -2.50 -5.59 -11.99
C ASP A 30 -2.74 -4.27 -12.74
N SER A 31 -3.99 -3.81 -12.79
CA SER A 31 -4.35 -2.61 -13.53
C SER A 31 -4.08 -1.34 -12.73
N SER A 32 -3.54 -0.34 -13.41
CA SER A 32 -3.50 1.05 -12.96
C SER A 32 -4.76 1.84 -13.32
N ASN A 33 -5.73 1.21 -14.00
CA ASN A 33 -7.00 1.83 -14.36
C ASN A 33 -7.81 2.15 -13.09
N ASP A 34 -8.33 3.35 -13.04
CA ASP A 34 -9.10 3.89 -11.92
C ASP A 34 -10.45 3.18 -11.71
N ASP A 35 -11.09 2.75 -12.79
CA ASP A 35 -12.38 2.05 -12.76
C ASP A 35 -12.28 0.53 -12.57
N ALA A 36 -11.05 0.02 -12.42
CA ALA A 36 -10.75 -1.39 -12.32
C ALA A 36 -11.57 -2.11 -11.23
N VAL A 37 -11.96 -3.34 -11.53
CA VAL A 37 -12.80 -4.16 -10.64
C VAL A 37 -12.20 -4.33 -9.24
N VAL A 38 -10.87 -4.41 -9.13
CA VAL A 38 -10.18 -4.50 -7.84
C VAL A 38 -10.51 -3.32 -6.91
N HIS A 39 -10.58 -2.09 -7.42
CA HIS A 39 -10.87 -0.91 -6.59
C HIS A 39 -12.30 -0.95 -6.03
N GLN A 40 -13.25 -1.47 -6.82
CA GLN A 40 -14.61 -1.74 -6.36
C GLN A 40 -14.63 -2.81 -5.26
N MET A 41 -13.83 -3.88 -5.41
CA MET A 41 -13.68 -4.92 -4.38
C MET A 41 -13.12 -4.33 -3.08
N MET A 42 -12.12 -3.46 -3.15
CA MET A 42 -11.52 -2.82 -1.97
C MET A 42 -12.49 -1.90 -1.22
N HIS A 43 -13.31 -1.16 -1.96
CA HIS A 43 -14.41 -0.38 -1.38
C HIS A 43 -15.46 -1.28 -0.71
N GLN A 44 -15.86 -2.38 -1.36
CA GLN A 44 -16.84 -3.30 -0.78
C GLN A 44 -16.28 -4.11 0.40
N LEU A 45 -14.98 -4.40 0.42
CA LEU A 45 -14.31 -5.08 1.52
C LEU A 45 -14.50 -4.33 2.84
N ARG A 46 -14.39 -2.99 2.81
CA ARG A 46 -14.74 -2.14 3.96
C ARG A 46 -16.13 -2.46 4.46
N ASN A 47 -17.12 -2.47 3.57
CA ASN A 47 -18.53 -2.63 3.91
C ASN A 47 -18.86 -4.05 4.39
N LEU A 48 -18.09 -5.07 4.00
CA LEU A 48 -18.35 -6.45 4.32
C LEU A 48 -17.62 -6.93 5.58
N ASP A 49 -16.33 -6.62 5.75
CA ASP A 49 -15.51 -7.27 6.78
C ASP A 49 -14.95 -6.33 7.87
N PHE A 50 -14.95 -5.01 7.67
CA PHE A 50 -14.45 -4.10 8.71
C PHE A 50 -15.48 -3.91 9.81
N SER A 51 -15.04 -3.42 10.98
CA SER A 51 -15.95 -3.10 12.07
C SER A 51 -16.85 -1.90 11.75
N LYS A 52 -18.01 -1.76 12.41
CA LYS A 52 -18.92 -0.61 12.22
C LYS A 52 -18.21 0.73 12.44
N LYS A 53 -17.21 0.77 13.31
CA LYS A 53 -16.37 1.96 13.54
C LYS A 53 -15.53 2.24 12.30
N MET A 54 -14.78 1.25 11.80
CA MET A 54 -13.88 1.41 10.68
C MET A 54 -14.59 1.63 9.34
N LYS A 55 -15.77 1.04 9.13
CA LYS A 55 -16.65 1.35 7.98
C LYS A 55 -16.94 2.84 7.83
N ARG A 56 -17.11 3.54 8.96
CA ARG A 56 -17.42 4.97 8.98
C ARG A 56 -16.18 5.84 9.00
N LYS A 57 -15.07 5.34 9.56
CA LYS A 57 -13.87 6.13 9.82
C LYS A 57 -12.80 5.98 8.76
N MET A 58 -12.82 4.93 7.96
CA MET A 58 -11.79 4.70 6.95
C MET A 58 -12.36 4.85 5.54
N VAL A 59 -11.58 5.50 4.69
CA VAL A 59 -11.85 5.62 3.25
C VAL A 59 -10.70 5.02 2.46
N TYR A 60 -11.01 4.53 1.27
CA TYR A 60 -10.09 3.97 0.30
C TYR A 60 -10.18 4.83 -0.96
N THR A 61 -9.03 5.17 -1.52
CA THR A 61 -8.95 5.90 -2.78
C THR A 61 -7.72 5.44 -3.56
N LEU A 62 -7.82 5.45 -4.87
CA LEU A 62 -6.68 5.42 -5.77
C LEU A 62 -6.19 6.86 -5.97
N MET A 63 -4.88 7.07 -5.93
CA MET A 63 -4.26 8.35 -6.21
C MET A 63 -3.16 8.13 -7.26
N ASP A 64 -3.24 8.90 -8.33
CA ASP A 64 -2.34 8.78 -9.47
C ASP A 64 -1.31 9.91 -9.44
N ILE A 65 -0.02 9.54 -9.38
CA ILE A 65 1.10 10.47 -9.31
C ILE A 65 1.97 10.30 -10.54
N ASP A 66 2.00 11.32 -11.40
CA ASP A 66 2.88 11.37 -12.56
C ASP A 66 4.23 12.02 -12.19
N TYR A 67 5.28 11.19 -12.11
CA TYR A 67 6.62 11.64 -11.74
C TYR A 67 7.22 12.59 -12.77
N LEU A 68 6.85 12.49 -14.05
CA LEU A 68 7.31 13.43 -15.08
C LEU A 68 6.74 14.83 -14.93
N LYS A 69 5.59 14.97 -14.25
CA LYS A 69 4.97 16.28 -13.96
C LYS A 69 5.46 16.90 -12.66
N ILE A 70 6.20 16.14 -11.85
CA ILE A 70 6.62 16.59 -10.51
C ILE A 70 8.15 16.66 -10.44
N VAL A 71 8.84 15.54 -10.64
CA VAL A 71 10.28 15.41 -10.36
C VAL A 71 11.13 16.42 -11.14
N PRO A 72 10.94 16.64 -12.46
CA PRO A 72 11.71 17.65 -13.18
C PRO A 72 11.56 19.06 -12.60
N HIS A 73 10.38 19.43 -12.12
CA HIS A 73 10.14 20.77 -11.56
C HIS A 73 10.73 20.94 -10.17
N ILE A 74 10.88 19.86 -9.40
CA ILE A 74 11.66 19.85 -8.15
C ILE A 74 13.13 20.14 -8.46
N ILE A 75 13.69 19.45 -9.46
CA ILE A 75 15.08 19.59 -9.86
C ILE A 75 15.37 20.99 -10.38
N ASP A 76 14.53 21.48 -11.30
CA ASP A 76 14.66 22.79 -11.93
C ASP A 76 14.33 23.94 -10.97
N ARG A 77 13.87 23.63 -9.74
CA ARG A 77 13.37 24.58 -8.73
C ARG A 77 12.27 25.48 -9.26
N ASN A 78 11.44 24.95 -10.16
CA ASN A 78 10.31 25.66 -10.75
C ASN A 78 9.06 25.45 -9.89
N GLN A 79 8.89 26.30 -8.88
CA GLN A 79 7.80 26.18 -7.91
C GLN A 79 6.42 26.29 -8.56
N GLU A 80 6.22 27.19 -9.52
CA GLU A 80 4.92 27.36 -10.19
C GLU A 80 4.51 26.09 -10.95
N ALA A 81 5.43 25.52 -11.72
CA ALA A 81 5.16 24.29 -12.46
C ALA A 81 4.98 23.08 -11.53
N LEU A 82 5.75 23.01 -10.45
CA LEU A 82 5.60 21.99 -9.41
C LEU A 82 4.21 22.05 -8.76
N GLU A 83 3.77 23.23 -8.35
CA GLU A 83 2.44 23.42 -7.76
C GLU A 83 1.32 23.07 -8.74
N LYS A 84 1.49 23.40 -10.02
CA LYS A 84 0.55 22.99 -11.07
C LYS A 84 0.52 21.47 -11.24
N GLY A 85 1.68 20.81 -11.21
CA GLY A 85 1.79 19.35 -11.25
C GLY A 85 1.04 18.70 -10.09
N ILE A 86 1.28 19.15 -8.85
CA ILE A 86 0.61 18.63 -7.65
C ILE A 86 -0.89 18.96 -7.64
N LYS A 87 -1.28 20.15 -8.12
CA LYS A 87 -2.69 20.55 -8.22
C LYS A 87 -3.51 19.62 -9.10
N ASN A 88 -2.87 19.05 -10.13
CA ASN A 88 -3.48 18.13 -11.08
C ASN A 88 -3.35 16.65 -10.64
N VAL A 89 -2.97 16.41 -9.38
CA VAL A 89 -3.09 15.06 -8.82
C VAL A 89 -4.54 14.84 -8.46
N ASP A 90 -5.15 13.91 -9.18
CA ASP A 90 -6.52 13.47 -8.98
C ASP A 90 -6.57 12.20 -8.14
N VAL A 91 -7.71 12.03 -7.50
CA VAL A 91 -8.02 10.83 -6.73
C VAL A 91 -9.33 10.23 -7.20
N TYR A 92 -9.37 8.90 -7.17
CA TYR A 92 -10.49 8.11 -7.63
C TYR A 92 -11.04 7.29 -6.48
N TYR A 93 -12.35 7.34 -6.27
CA TYR A 93 -12.98 6.63 -5.16
C TYR A 93 -14.43 6.25 -5.46
N PHE A 94 -14.93 5.30 -4.69
CA PHE A 94 -16.31 4.86 -4.76
C PHE A 94 -17.08 5.33 -3.53
N GLU A 95 -18.31 5.78 -3.72
CA GLU A 95 -19.17 6.22 -2.62
C GLU A 95 -20.42 5.34 -2.42
N GLY A 96 -20.77 5.12 -1.15
CA GLY A 96 -21.99 4.42 -0.76
C GLY A 96 -22.01 2.95 -1.21
N ASN A 97 -23.20 2.44 -1.53
CA ASN A 97 -23.37 1.12 -2.15
C ASN A 97 -23.34 1.21 -3.69
N ARG A 98 -23.12 2.40 -4.24
CA ARG A 98 -23.09 2.62 -5.67
C ARG A 98 -21.75 2.12 -6.22
N LYS A 99 -21.78 1.67 -7.48
CA LYS A 99 -20.58 1.31 -8.26
C LYS A 99 -20.09 2.48 -9.11
N GLU A 100 -20.56 3.68 -8.80
CA GLU A 100 -20.15 4.90 -9.47
C GLU A 100 -18.80 5.31 -8.89
N MET A 101 -17.82 5.42 -9.79
CA MET A 101 -16.54 6.01 -9.49
C MET A 101 -16.67 7.53 -9.56
N TYR A 102 -16.01 8.20 -8.62
CA TYR A 102 -15.86 9.64 -8.58
C TYR A 102 -14.39 9.96 -8.79
N GLU A 103 -14.15 10.98 -9.61
CA GLU A 103 -12.85 11.61 -9.81
C GLU A 103 -12.91 12.99 -9.17
N GLU A 104 -11.92 13.31 -8.34
CA GLU A 104 -11.84 14.60 -7.66
C GLU A 104 -10.38 15.03 -7.48
N SER A 105 -10.12 16.34 -7.52
CA SER A 105 -8.81 16.86 -7.14
C SER A 105 -8.45 16.46 -5.71
N LEU A 106 -7.19 16.12 -5.46
CA LEU A 106 -6.70 15.73 -4.13
C LEU A 106 -7.05 16.76 -3.04
N VAL A 107 -6.98 18.07 -3.33
CA VAL A 107 -7.26 19.13 -2.34
C VAL A 107 -8.69 19.04 -1.81
N ASN A 108 -9.67 18.92 -2.70
CA ASN A 108 -11.08 18.89 -2.31
C ASN A 108 -11.40 17.61 -1.53
N TYR A 109 -10.93 16.47 -2.04
CA TYR A 109 -11.11 15.18 -1.40
C TYR A 109 -10.53 15.15 0.02
N LEU A 110 -9.31 15.67 0.20
CA LEU A 110 -8.69 15.76 1.52
C LEU A 110 -9.41 16.77 2.41
N THR A 111 -9.86 17.91 1.89
CA THR A 111 -10.61 18.90 2.67
C THR A 111 -11.83 18.27 3.34
N GLU A 112 -12.62 17.50 2.59
CA GLU A 112 -13.77 16.79 3.14
C GLU A 112 -13.34 15.71 4.15
N ASN A 113 -12.45 14.80 3.77
CA ASN A 113 -12.13 13.63 4.59
C ASN A 113 -11.35 13.98 5.87
N VAL A 114 -10.48 15.00 5.80
CA VAL A 114 -9.73 15.52 6.95
C VAL A 114 -10.66 16.24 7.92
N SER A 115 -11.62 17.05 7.44
CA SER A 115 -12.62 17.70 8.30
C SER A 115 -13.47 16.69 9.08
N ASN A 116 -13.75 15.54 8.47
CA ASN A 116 -14.49 14.44 9.08
C ASN A 116 -13.63 13.52 9.97
N ARG A 117 -12.35 13.85 10.15
CA ARG A 117 -11.34 13.06 10.86
C ARG A 117 -11.34 11.59 10.44
N LYS A 118 -11.31 11.33 9.12
CA LYS A 118 -11.20 9.99 8.54
C LYS A 118 -9.75 9.48 8.59
N VAL A 119 -9.57 8.18 8.64
CA VAL A 119 -8.34 7.49 8.19
C VAL A 119 -8.45 7.37 6.67
N ILE A 120 -7.46 7.84 5.93
CA ILE A 120 -7.50 7.91 4.47
C ILE A 120 -6.42 6.98 3.94
N PHE A 121 -6.78 5.97 3.16
CA PHE A 121 -5.83 5.06 2.53
C PHE A 121 -5.74 5.37 1.04
N PHE A 122 -4.52 5.63 0.57
CA PHE A 122 -4.18 5.84 -0.82
C PHE A 122 -3.52 4.58 -1.36
N ASN A 123 -4.20 3.93 -2.30
CA ASN A 123 -3.51 3.06 -3.24
C ASN A 123 -2.83 3.95 -4.27
N LEU A 124 -1.52 3.86 -4.43
CA LEU A 124 -0.77 4.79 -5.25
C LEU A 124 -0.40 4.14 -6.57
N SER A 125 -0.83 4.76 -7.66
CA SER A 125 -0.32 4.49 -9.00
C SER A 125 0.78 5.51 -9.29
N LEU A 126 2.04 5.07 -9.29
CA LEU A 126 3.19 5.92 -9.57
C LEU A 126 3.52 5.80 -11.07
N ARG A 127 3.01 6.72 -11.88
CA ARG A 127 3.28 6.75 -13.32
C ARG A 127 4.61 7.41 -13.62
N ASN A 128 5.25 6.92 -14.68
CA ASN A 128 6.56 7.38 -15.12
C ASN A 128 7.63 7.34 -14.01
N TYR A 129 7.53 6.32 -13.16
CA TYR A 129 8.19 6.24 -11.85
C TYR A 129 9.70 6.10 -11.97
N CYS A 130 10.16 5.18 -12.81
CA CYS A 130 11.56 5.00 -13.14
C CYS A 130 11.72 4.79 -14.64
N TYR A 131 12.90 5.13 -15.15
CA TYR A 131 13.30 4.78 -16.50
C TYR A 131 13.48 3.28 -16.61
N ASP A 132 12.90 2.70 -17.64
CA ASP A 132 13.01 1.29 -17.98
C ASP A 132 13.19 1.20 -19.50
N ASP A 133 14.32 0.69 -19.98
CA ASP A 133 14.59 0.62 -21.41
C ASP A 133 13.86 -0.53 -22.12
N GLU A 134 13.27 -1.45 -21.36
CA GLU A 134 12.44 -2.54 -21.88
C GLU A 134 10.98 -2.07 -22.15
N GLU A 135 10.53 -1.00 -21.51
CA GLU A 135 9.19 -0.42 -21.68
C GLU A 135 9.06 0.42 -22.97
N GLU A 136 7.92 0.34 -23.65
CA GLU A 136 7.67 1.06 -24.92
C GLU A 136 7.79 2.59 -24.73
N ASP A 137 7.18 3.10 -23.65
CA ASP A 137 7.24 4.50 -23.26
C ASP A 137 8.51 4.87 -22.48
N ARG A 138 9.39 3.89 -22.24
CA ARG A 138 10.65 3.99 -21.49
C ARG A 138 10.52 4.31 -20.01
N TYR A 139 9.31 4.20 -19.48
CA TYR A 139 9.09 4.36 -18.05
C TYR A 139 8.14 3.31 -17.53
N ALA A 140 8.50 2.75 -16.38
CA ALA A 140 7.65 1.82 -15.66
C ALA A 140 6.61 2.56 -14.80
N THR A 141 5.48 1.89 -14.57
CA THR A 141 4.50 2.25 -13.54
C THR A 141 4.71 1.37 -12.32
N HIS A 142 4.63 1.95 -11.12
CA HIS A 142 4.82 1.20 -9.87
C HIS A 142 3.63 1.36 -8.92
N GLY A 143 3.25 0.26 -8.28
CA GLY A 143 2.22 0.24 -7.26
C GLY A 143 2.82 0.41 -5.86
N SER A 144 2.35 1.40 -5.10
CA SER A 144 2.72 1.60 -3.69
C SER A 144 1.50 1.97 -2.85
N CYS A 145 1.66 2.25 -1.56
CA CYS A 145 0.57 2.83 -0.79
C CYS A 145 1.01 3.86 0.23
N ALA A 146 0.11 4.78 0.54
CA ALA A 146 0.23 5.69 1.66
C ALA A 146 -1.06 5.70 2.47
N PHE A 147 -1.00 6.14 3.71
CA PHE A 147 -2.21 6.36 4.50
C PHE A 147 -2.04 7.48 5.52
N MET A 148 -3.12 8.23 5.72
CA MET A 148 -3.21 9.33 6.66
C MET A 148 -4.01 8.93 7.88
N VAL A 149 -3.45 9.15 9.07
CA VAL A 149 -4.10 8.87 10.35
C VAL A 149 -4.23 10.15 11.17
N PRO A 150 -5.44 10.49 11.68
CA PRO A 150 -5.60 11.68 12.50
C PRO A 150 -4.82 11.54 13.81
N ARG A 151 -4.06 12.57 14.17
CA ARG A 151 -3.47 12.68 15.51
C ARG A 151 -4.55 12.95 16.55
N ILE A 152 -4.25 12.63 17.82
CA ILE A 152 -5.03 13.08 18.97
C ILE A 152 -4.92 14.61 19.02
N GLY A 153 -6.05 15.30 18.97
CA GLY A 153 -6.09 16.76 18.84
C GLY A 153 -6.08 17.18 17.37
N LYS A 154 -5.04 17.91 16.96
CA LYS A 154 -4.95 18.55 15.63
C LYS A 154 -3.91 17.85 14.73
N GLY A 155 -4.20 17.82 13.44
CA GLY A 155 -3.32 17.33 12.38
C GLY A 155 -3.38 15.82 12.13
N TYR A 156 -2.50 15.39 11.23
CA TYR A 156 -2.49 14.06 10.62
C TYR A 156 -1.04 13.56 10.46
N ASP A 157 -0.79 12.29 10.73
CA ASP A 157 0.44 11.64 10.28
C ASP A 157 0.20 11.01 8.90
N LEU A 158 1.09 11.26 7.94
CA LEU A 158 1.17 10.53 6.68
C LEU A 158 2.21 9.41 6.81
N TYR A 159 1.83 8.20 6.46
CA TYR A 159 2.71 7.04 6.39
C TYR A 159 2.81 6.57 4.93
N TYR A 160 4.01 6.24 4.50
CA TYR A 160 4.31 5.74 3.16
C TYR A 160 4.95 4.36 3.20
N VAL A 161 4.52 3.50 2.28
CA VAL A 161 5.00 2.13 2.15
C VAL A 161 5.26 1.84 0.68
N ASN A 162 6.54 1.79 0.33
CA ASN A 162 7.03 1.13 -0.87
C ASN A 162 7.53 -0.27 -0.48
N HIS A 163 7.05 -1.31 -1.15
CA HIS A 163 7.27 -2.70 -0.73
C HIS A 163 8.67 -3.22 -1.09
N HIS A 164 9.46 -2.42 -1.81
CA HIS A 164 10.92 -2.57 -1.89
C HIS A 164 11.64 -2.37 -0.56
N GLY A 165 11.01 -1.71 0.43
CA GLY A 165 11.54 -1.57 1.78
C GLY A 165 12.92 -0.90 1.81
N GLU A 166 13.89 -1.49 2.52
CA GLU A 166 15.25 -0.95 2.65
C GLU A 166 15.98 -0.84 1.30
N ALA A 167 15.61 -1.62 0.28
CA ALA A 167 16.19 -1.51 -1.06
C ALA A 167 15.98 -0.11 -1.68
N MET A 168 14.99 0.65 -1.20
CA MET A 168 14.80 2.04 -1.58
C MET A 168 16.00 2.93 -1.25
N ASN A 169 16.82 2.59 -0.26
CA ASN A 169 18.05 3.35 0.03
C ASN A 169 19.06 3.31 -1.13
N GLY A 170 18.92 2.36 -2.06
CA GLY A 170 19.67 2.31 -3.31
C GLY A 170 19.03 3.10 -4.47
N THR A 171 17.76 3.50 -4.37
CA THR A 171 17.01 4.19 -5.44
C THR A 171 17.04 5.71 -5.26
N LEU A 172 18.25 6.25 -5.22
CA LEU A 172 18.48 7.68 -5.03
C LEU A 172 18.49 8.48 -6.33
N ASP A 173 18.34 7.81 -7.46
CA ASP A 173 18.47 8.42 -8.77
C ASP A 173 17.13 8.41 -9.53
N TYR A 174 16.87 9.49 -10.26
CA TYR A 174 15.79 9.57 -11.25
C TYR A 174 16.37 9.88 -12.62
N GLU A 175 15.89 9.19 -13.65
CA GLU A 175 16.33 9.39 -15.02
C GLU A 175 15.21 9.99 -15.86
N ARG A 176 15.53 11.05 -16.60
CA ARG A 176 14.64 11.70 -17.56
C ARG A 176 15.17 11.50 -18.97
N VAL A 177 14.34 10.92 -19.82
CA VAL A 177 14.56 10.84 -21.27
C VAL A 177 14.46 12.23 -21.87
N LEU A 178 15.54 12.69 -22.51
CA LEU A 178 15.58 13.96 -23.26
C LEU A 178 15.34 13.74 -24.75
N THR A 179 15.92 12.67 -25.29
CA THR A 179 15.73 12.23 -26.68
C THR A 179 15.79 10.70 -26.74
N ARG A 180 15.57 10.11 -27.93
CA ARG A 180 15.71 8.65 -28.14
C ARG A 180 17.06 8.07 -27.69
N THR A 181 18.12 8.85 -27.64
CA THR A 181 19.48 8.38 -27.30
C THR A 181 20.11 9.11 -26.12
N ARG A 182 19.39 10.05 -25.49
CA ARG A 182 19.94 10.88 -24.41
C ARG A 182 19.02 10.83 -23.20
N ASN A 183 19.57 10.37 -22.08
CA ASN A 183 18.96 10.43 -20.77
C ASN A 183 19.74 11.41 -19.89
N GLN A 184 19.05 12.00 -18.92
CA GLN A 184 19.65 12.82 -17.89
C GLN A 184 19.32 12.22 -16.54
N LYS A 185 20.37 11.90 -15.78
CA LYS A 185 20.29 11.29 -14.46
C LYS A 185 20.39 12.36 -13.37
N TYR A 186 19.55 12.25 -12.35
CA TYR A 186 19.49 13.18 -11.23
C TYR A 186 19.57 12.40 -9.92
N SER A 187 20.55 12.75 -9.09
CA SER A 187 20.76 12.10 -7.80
C SER A 187 20.19 12.93 -6.65
N PHE A 188 19.54 12.26 -5.71
CA PHE A 188 18.94 12.83 -4.52
C PHE A 188 19.62 12.31 -3.25
N LYS A 189 19.37 12.98 -2.12
CA LYS A 189 19.86 12.52 -0.80
C LYS A 189 18.96 11.45 -0.16
N HIS A 190 17.74 11.36 -0.65
CA HIS A 190 16.70 10.46 -0.17
C HIS A 190 15.98 9.87 -1.39
N PRO A 191 15.31 8.72 -1.24
CA PRO A 191 14.52 8.13 -2.30
C PRO A 191 13.54 9.14 -2.92
N VAL A 192 13.41 9.07 -4.25
CA VAL A 192 12.60 10.03 -5.03
C VAL A 192 11.16 10.10 -4.55
N ASP A 193 10.58 8.97 -4.12
CA ASP A 193 9.23 8.86 -3.59
C ASP A 193 9.01 9.77 -2.39
N PHE A 194 9.98 9.77 -1.46
CA PHE A 194 9.86 10.54 -0.23
C PHE A 194 9.92 12.03 -0.56
N ILE A 195 10.74 12.41 -1.54
CA ILE A 195 10.86 13.80 -2.00
C ILE A 195 9.56 14.25 -2.68
N VAL A 196 8.98 13.42 -3.54
CA VAL A 196 7.69 13.70 -4.19
C VAL A 196 6.58 13.85 -3.15
N LEU A 197 6.47 12.92 -2.19
CA LEU A 197 5.46 12.98 -1.13
C LEU A 197 5.66 14.19 -0.21
N ASP A 198 6.89 14.57 0.12
CA ASP A 198 7.18 15.78 0.89
C ASP A 198 6.72 17.06 0.17
N GLN A 199 6.89 17.14 -1.16
CA GLN A 199 6.34 18.27 -1.93
C GLN A 199 4.81 18.28 -1.94
N ILE A 200 4.17 17.12 -2.10
CA ILE A 200 2.71 17.00 -2.02
C ILE A 200 2.22 17.44 -0.63
N VAL A 201 2.87 16.99 0.45
CA VAL A 201 2.53 17.36 1.83
C VAL A 201 2.70 18.86 2.07
N LYS A 202 3.81 19.46 1.62
CA LYS A 202 4.04 20.91 1.72
C LYS A 202 2.96 21.70 1.00
N TYR A 203 2.63 21.28 -0.23
CA TYR A 203 1.54 21.88 -1.00
C TYR A 203 0.22 21.76 -0.23
N MET A 204 -0.17 20.57 0.23
CA MET A 204 -1.40 20.34 1.00
C MET A 204 -1.46 21.17 2.28
N ASN A 205 -0.37 21.30 3.02
CA ASN A 205 -0.31 22.08 4.27
C ASN A 205 -0.59 23.58 4.10
N THR A 206 -0.49 24.11 2.88
CA THR A 206 -0.88 25.50 2.59
C THR A 206 -2.35 25.66 2.20
N ARG A 207 -3.06 24.56 1.91
CA ARG A 207 -4.44 24.55 1.41
C ARG A 207 -5.43 23.91 2.39
N LEU A 208 -4.97 23.06 3.30
CA LEU A 208 -5.79 22.43 4.32
C LEU A 208 -5.77 23.22 5.63
N ASN A 209 -6.89 23.19 6.36
CA ASN A 209 -6.98 23.78 7.71
C ASN A 209 -6.31 22.92 8.81
N GLU A 210 -5.64 21.84 8.39
CA GLU A 210 -5.03 20.82 9.23
C GLU A 210 -3.62 20.52 8.73
N THR A 211 -2.70 20.30 9.67
CA THR A 211 -1.30 20.00 9.34
C THR A 211 -1.12 18.51 9.12
N ILE A 212 -0.59 18.14 7.97
CA ILE A 212 -0.05 16.83 7.65
C ILE A 212 1.42 16.80 8.03
N TYR A 213 1.77 15.91 8.95
CA TYR A 213 3.12 15.64 9.40
C TYR A 213 3.68 14.47 8.60
N TYR A 214 4.85 14.70 8.01
CA TYR A 214 5.61 13.73 7.25
C TYR A 214 7.09 14.11 7.32
N ASP A 215 7.96 13.11 7.43
CA ASP A 215 9.40 13.26 7.37
C ASP A 215 10.01 11.98 6.78
N PHE A 216 11.33 11.92 6.62
CA PHE A 216 12.03 10.79 6.00
C PHE A 216 12.45 9.69 6.97
N THR A 217 11.95 9.72 8.22
CA THR A 217 12.31 8.74 9.24
C THR A 217 11.52 7.44 9.10
N THR A 218 11.96 6.39 9.80
CA THR A 218 11.25 5.10 9.91
C THR A 218 9.88 5.20 10.60
N ARG A 219 9.58 6.35 11.23
CA ARG A 219 8.26 6.63 11.76
C ARG A 219 7.21 6.75 10.66
N HIS A 220 7.57 7.40 9.54
CA HIS A 220 6.64 7.70 8.46
C HIS A 220 6.90 6.88 7.19
N ASN A 221 8.07 6.28 7.03
CA ASN A 221 8.40 5.50 5.83
C ASN A 221 8.79 4.07 6.21
N PHE A 222 8.27 3.12 5.44
CA PHE A 222 8.66 1.74 5.58
C PHE A 222 10.08 1.51 5.05
N TYR A 223 10.97 1.05 5.91
CA TYR A 223 12.34 0.64 5.59
C TYR A 223 12.61 -0.80 6.06
N GLY A 224 11.57 -1.66 6.07
CA GLY A 224 11.74 -3.06 6.42
C GLY A 224 12.29 -3.89 5.26
N ILE A 225 12.16 -5.21 5.36
CA ILE A 225 12.59 -6.16 4.32
C ILE A 225 11.95 -5.87 2.95
N ASN A 226 12.67 -6.22 1.88
CA ASN A 226 12.19 -6.10 0.51
C ASN A 226 11.23 -7.25 0.18
N TYR A 227 9.94 -6.96 0.12
CA TYR A 227 8.93 -7.97 -0.24
C TYR A 227 8.86 -8.27 -1.73
N GLN A 228 9.42 -7.40 -2.56
CA GLN A 228 9.34 -7.45 -4.01
C GLN A 228 10.59 -8.02 -4.68
N GLU A 229 11.59 -8.44 -3.91
CA GLU A 229 12.85 -8.95 -4.47
C GLU A 229 12.65 -10.10 -5.49
N GLU A 230 11.65 -10.94 -5.24
CA GLU A 230 11.34 -12.11 -6.07
C GLU A 230 10.16 -11.85 -7.02
N ASP A 231 9.69 -10.61 -7.13
CA ASP A 231 8.56 -10.24 -7.99
C ASP A 231 9.03 -9.93 -9.42
N VAL A 232 8.98 -10.95 -10.27
CA VAL A 232 9.28 -10.85 -11.71
C VAL A 232 8.01 -10.83 -12.58
N HIS A 233 6.84 -10.66 -11.97
CA HIS A 233 5.54 -10.81 -12.61
C HIS A 233 4.59 -9.64 -12.35
N GLY A 234 5.04 -8.58 -11.66
CA GLY A 234 4.22 -7.40 -11.38
C GLY A 234 3.17 -7.60 -10.29
N PHE A 235 3.42 -8.46 -9.30
CA PHE A 235 2.51 -8.67 -8.15
C PHE A 235 2.53 -7.53 -7.12
N CYS A 236 3.23 -6.44 -7.38
CA CYS A 236 3.34 -5.26 -6.52
C CYS A 236 1.97 -4.73 -6.01
N PHE A 237 0.90 -4.88 -6.80
CA PHE A 237 -0.46 -4.48 -6.44
C PHE A 237 -1.03 -5.21 -5.20
N ILE A 238 -0.51 -6.39 -4.84
CA ILE A 238 -1.12 -7.19 -3.77
C ILE A 238 -0.83 -6.63 -2.38
N PHE A 239 0.30 -5.96 -2.22
CA PHE A 239 0.74 -5.47 -0.93
C PHE A 239 -0.12 -4.31 -0.41
N PRO A 240 -0.47 -3.27 -1.20
CA PRO A 240 -1.45 -2.27 -0.80
C PRO A 240 -2.77 -2.88 -0.31
N ILE A 241 -3.26 -3.92 -0.99
CA ILE A 241 -4.51 -4.62 -0.65
C ILE A 241 -4.42 -5.27 0.73
N ILE A 242 -3.31 -5.97 1.02
CA ILE A 242 -3.06 -6.63 2.32
C ILE A 242 -2.91 -5.59 3.44
N ILE A 243 -2.20 -4.50 3.19
CA ILE A 243 -1.98 -3.42 4.16
C ILE A 243 -3.31 -2.71 4.46
N TYR A 244 -4.10 -2.38 3.43
CA TYR A 244 -5.44 -1.80 3.59
C TYR A 244 -6.34 -2.70 4.42
N TYR A 245 -6.38 -4.01 4.12
CA TYR A 245 -7.13 -4.99 4.89
C TYR A 245 -6.72 -4.97 6.36
N SER A 246 -5.42 -5.07 6.63
CA SER A 246 -4.86 -5.14 7.97
C SER A 246 -5.11 -3.85 8.75
N LEU A 247 -4.94 -2.70 8.11
CA LEU A 247 -5.24 -1.39 8.68
C LEU A 247 -6.72 -1.31 9.05
N GLY A 248 -7.63 -1.62 8.12
CA GLY A 248 -9.07 -1.52 8.36
C GLY A 248 -9.62 -2.52 9.37
N LYS A 249 -9.08 -3.74 9.42
CA LYS A 249 -9.50 -4.78 10.37
C LYS A 249 -8.99 -4.49 11.77
N TYR A 250 -7.72 -4.11 11.90
CA TYR A 250 -7.01 -4.09 13.18
C TYR A 250 -6.68 -2.66 13.67
N PHE A 251 -7.24 -1.61 13.07
CA PHE A 251 -6.98 -0.22 13.52
C PHE A 251 -7.30 0.01 15.00
N CYS A 252 -8.46 -0.48 15.43
CA CYS A 252 -8.96 -0.36 16.81
C CYS A 252 -9.04 -1.71 17.53
N GLU A 253 -8.67 -2.79 16.86
CA GLU A 253 -8.85 -4.16 17.34
C GLU A 253 -7.49 -4.84 17.42
N THR A 254 -7.29 -5.69 18.42
CA THR A 254 -6.06 -6.46 18.56
C THR A 254 -6.03 -7.61 17.57
N LYS A 255 -4.87 -7.89 16.98
CA LYS A 255 -4.65 -9.09 16.17
C LYS A 255 -4.03 -10.18 17.03
N THR A 256 -4.70 -11.33 17.14
CA THR A 256 -4.13 -12.50 17.83
C THR A 256 -3.26 -13.33 16.88
N LEU A 257 -2.02 -13.58 17.30
CA LEU A 257 -1.09 -14.53 16.71
C LEU A 257 -1.10 -15.82 17.54
N ASN A 258 -1.05 -16.98 16.87
CA ASN A 258 -1.02 -18.28 17.52
C ASN A 258 0.22 -19.06 17.07
N LEU A 259 0.94 -19.65 18.03
CA LEU A 259 2.07 -20.53 17.77
C LEU A 259 2.13 -21.62 18.84
N GLY A 260 2.16 -22.89 18.45
CA GLY A 260 2.30 -24.01 19.40
C GLY A 260 1.22 -24.08 20.49
N GLY A 261 0.01 -23.59 20.24
CA GLY A 261 -1.07 -23.52 21.24
C GLY A 261 -1.02 -22.29 22.15
N VAL A 262 -0.01 -21.44 22.02
CA VAL A 262 0.11 -20.17 22.75
C VAL A 262 -0.45 -19.03 21.88
N ALA A 263 -1.26 -18.17 22.48
CA ALA A 263 -1.83 -17.00 21.84
C ALA A 263 -1.18 -15.71 22.37
N LYS A 264 -0.80 -14.81 21.45
CA LYS A 264 -0.31 -13.47 21.77
C LYS A 264 -1.12 -12.42 21.01
N ASN A 265 -1.35 -11.27 21.64
CA ASN A 265 -2.09 -10.18 21.03
C ASN A 265 -1.15 -9.05 20.63
N LEU A 266 -1.27 -8.62 19.38
CA LEU A 266 -0.69 -7.37 18.92
C LEU A 266 -1.52 -6.19 19.40
N ASN A 267 -0.85 -5.09 19.72
CA ASN A 267 -1.50 -3.81 19.95
C ASN A 267 -2.33 -3.41 18.72
N PRO A 268 -3.45 -2.69 18.90
CA PRO A 268 -4.19 -2.11 17.78
C PRO A 268 -3.26 -1.24 16.91
N VAL A 269 -3.49 -1.23 15.59
CA VAL A 269 -2.61 -0.51 14.66
C VAL A 269 -2.52 0.98 15.00
N SER A 270 -3.60 1.59 15.47
CA SER A 270 -3.59 2.98 15.93
C SER A 270 -2.59 3.26 17.05
N GLN A 271 -2.38 2.30 17.97
CA GLN A 271 -1.38 2.42 19.03
C GLN A 271 0.03 2.16 18.48
N THR A 272 0.21 1.11 17.66
CA THR A 272 1.49 0.76 17.05
C THR A 272 2.06 1.94 16.23
N LEU A 273 1.23 2.61 15.44
CA LEU A 273 1.63 3.80 14.68
C LEU A 273 1.95 5.00 15.58
N LYS A 274 1.19 5.21 16.66
CA LYS A 274 1.47 6.27 17.64
C LYS A 274 2.87 6.11 18.25
N GLU A 275 3.25 4.87 18.56
CA GLU A 275 4.58 4.48 19.06
C GLU A 275 5.69 4.57 17.99
N GLY A 276 5.37 4.94 16.75
CA GLY A 276 6.34 5.08 15.67
C GLY A 276 6.82 3.75 15.08
N LYS A 277 6.08 2.66 15.32
CA LYS A 277 6.47 1.29 14.91
C LYS A 277 5.86 0.91 13.55
N LEU A 278 6.05 1.76 12.53
CA LEU A 278 5.51 1.51 11.19
C LEU A 278 6.03 0.19 10.60
N ASN A 279 7.36 -0.04 10.61
CA ASN A 279 7.96 -1.28 10.11
C ASN A 279 7.30 -2.52 10.74
N PHE A 280 7.21 -2.56 12.07
CA PHE A 280 6.56 -3.66 12.78
C PHE A 280 5.10 -3.85 12.36
N PHE A 281 4.32 -2.76 12.20
CA PHE A 281 2.95 -2.87 11.68
C PHE A 281 2.94 -3.52 10.30
N ILE A 282 3.76 -3.05 9.35
CA ILE A 282 3.79 -3.61 8.00
C ILE A 282 4.16 -5.10 8.02
N HIS A 283 5.20 -5.50 8.77
CA HIS A 283 5.53 -6.93 8.91
C HIS A 283 4.38 -7.74 9.52
N SER A 284 3.67 -7.17 10.50
CA SER A 284 2.53 -7.84 11.12
C SER A 284 1.38 -8.13 10.15
N CYS A 285 1.25 -7.39 9.05
CA CYS A 285 0.23 -7.62 8.02
C CYS A 285 0.38 -9.02 7.38
N PHE A 286 1.61 -9.53 7.27
CA PHE A 286 1.91 -10.73 6.51
C PHE A 286 1.95 -12.03 7.34
N THR A 287 1.72 -11.96 8.65
CA THR A 287 1.81 -13.13 9.53
C THR A 287 0.77 -14.21 9.25
N GLU A 288 -0.34 -13.90 8.59
CA GLU A 288 -1.38 -14.91 8.33
C GLU A 288 -1.00 -15.86 7.18
N PHE A 289 -0.07 -15.46 6.32
CA PHE A 289 0.16 -16.13 5.03
C PHE A 289 1.25 -17.21 5.06
N ASP A 290 2.18 -17.15 6.01
CA ASP A 290 3.21 -18.19 6.18
C ASP A 290 3.50 -18.48 7.67
N PRO A 291 3.45 -19.74 8.11
CA PRO A 291 3.73 -20.11 9.50
C PRO A 291 5.14 -19.75 9.98
N SER A 292 6.16 -19.88 9.13
CA SER A 292 7.55 -19.56 9.47
C SER A 292 7.71 -18.04 9.64
N TYR A 293 7.02 -17.26 8.82
CA TYR A 293 6.97 -15.81 8.97
C TYR A 293 6.26 -15.40 10.26
N ASN A 294 5.12 -16.02 10.56
CA ASN A 294 4.39 -15.80 11.81
C ASN A 294 5.24 -16.12 13.05
N GLU A 295 6.02 -17.20 13.00
CA GLU A 295 6.91 -17.60 14.09
C GLU A 295 7.94 -16.52 14.42
N VAL A 296 8.59 -15.91 13.43
CA VAL A 296 9.56 -14.82 13.65
C VAL A 296 8.89 -13.63 14.34
N VAL A 297 7.74 -13.16 13.83
CA VAL A 297 7.00 -12.04 14.44
C VAL A 297 6.51 -12.40 15.86
N PHE A 298 6.07 -13.64 16.07
CA PHE A 298 5.63 -14.11 17.39
C PHE A 298 6.76 -14.13 18.42
N ASN A 299 7.96 -14.55 18.02
CA ASN A 299 9.14 -14.63 18.87
C ASN A 299 9.73 -13.24 19.16
N PHE A 300 9.61 -12.29 18.22
CA PHE A 300 10.00 -10.91 18.44
C PHE A 300 9.27 -10.27 19.62
N LEU A 301 7.97 -10.53 19.76
CA LEU A 301 7.15 -10.04 20.89
C LEU A 301 7.61 -10.56 22.25
N GLU A 302 8.36 -11.66 22.28
CA GLU A 302 8.80 -12.34 23.50
C GLU A 302 10.15 -11.83 24.01
N THR A 303 11.00 -11.43 23.07
CA THR A 303 12.43 -11.26 23.31
C THR A 303 12.87 -9.80 23.26
N GLU A 304 11.98 -8.88 22.83
CA GLU A 304 12.31 -7.48 22.55
C GLU A 304 13.64 -7.35 21.78
N LYS A 305 13.87 -8.25 20.80
CA LYS A 305 15.07 -8.25 19.98
C LYS A 305 15.28 -6.87 19.36
N GLU A 306 16.54 -6.53 19.10
CA GLU A 306 16.86 -5.36 18.30
C GLU A 306 16.16 -5.45 16.93
N GLU A 307 15.61 -4.33 16.45
CA GLU A 307 14.87 -4.25 15.19
C GLU A 307 15.68 -4.82 14.02
N LYS A 308 16.99 -4.58 14.00
CA LYS A 308 17.90 -5.12 12.98
C LYS A 308 17.86 -6.65 12.93
N LYS A 309 18.00 -7.33 14.07
CA LYS A 309 17.97 -8.79 14.15
C LYS A 309 16.61 -9.34 13.73
N PHE A 310 15.54 -8.64 14.08
CA PHE A 310 14.19 -8.99 13.63
C PHE A 310 14.07 -8.94 12.10
N MET A 311 14.61 -7.89 11.45
CA MET A 311 14.63 -7.80 9.98
C MET A 311 15.46 -8.90 9.35
N GLU A 312 16.66 -9.19 9.87
CA GLU A 312 17.52 -10.28 9.38
C GLU A 312 16.82 -11.65 9.44
N GLU A 313 16.10 -11.93 10.51
CA GLU A 313 15.33 -13.18 10.66
C GLU A 313 14.16 -13.27 9.67
N LEU A 314 13.46 -12.16 9.41
CA LEU A 314 12.39 -12.12 8.42
C LEU A 314 12.92 -12.27 6.99
N ASP A 315 14.03 -11.61 6.69
CA ASP A 315 14.69 -11.67 5.38
C ASP A 315 15.17 -13.09 5.07
N ALA A 316 15.78 -13.77 6.06
CA ALA A 316 16.15 -15.18 5.93
C ALA A 316 14.95 -16.10 5.63
N VAL A 317 13.77 -15.81 6.20
CA VAL A 317 12.53 -16.52 5.87
C VAL A 317 12.12 -16.24 4.43
N LEU A 318 12.14 -14.99 3.98
CA LEU A 318 11.79 -14.63 2.60
C LEU A 318 12.75 -15.26 1.59
N ALA A 319 14.06 -15.19 1.80
CA ALA A 319 15.07 -15.81 0.95
C ALA A 319 14.88 -17.34 0.81
N LYS A 320 14.35 -17.99 1.85
CA LYS A 320 14.01 -19.42 1.81
C LYS A 320 12.70 -19.70 1.06
N LEU A 321 11.70 -18.84 1.23
CA LEU A 321 10.38 -18.99 0.60
C LEU A 321 10.42 -18.60 -0.88
N LYS A 322 11.26 -17.62 -1.24
CA LYS A 322 11.35 -16.99 -2.56
C LYS A 322 9.98 -16.59 -3.09
N PHE A 323 9.78 -16.73 -4.39
CA PHE A 323 8.48 -16.58 -5.07
C PHE A 323 7.30 -17.34 -4.44
N ARG A 324 7.52 -18.39 -3.64
CA ARG A 324 6.39 -19.09 -2.96
C ARG A 324 5.69 -18.19 -1.96
N PHE A 325 6.38 -17.22 -1.37
CA PHE A 325 5.76 -16.24 -0.48
C PHE A 325 4.75 -15.38 -1.26
N LEU A 326 5.18 -14.75 -2.36
CA LEU A 326 4.32 -13.97 -3.25
C LEU A 326 3.12 -14.78 -3.74
N LYS A 327 3.36 -16.01 -4.20
CA LYS A 327 2.29 -16.90 -4.65
C LYS A 327 1.24 -17.17 -3.56
N LYS A 328 1.65 -17.32 -2.29
CA LYS A 328 0.74 -17.47 -1.16
C LYS A 328 -0.05 -16.20 -0.89
N LEU A 329 0.62 -15.04 -0.85
CA LEU A 329 -0.03 -13.74 -0.66
C LEU A 329 -1.13 -13.52 -1.68
N THR A 330 -0.76 -13.58 -2.97
CA THR A 330 -1.68 -13.38 -4.10
C THR A 330 -2.78 -14.41 -4.10
N GLY A 331 -2.47 -15.70 -3.94
CA GLY A 331 -3.47 -16.75 -3.98
C GLY A 331 -4.52 -16.66 -2.87
N TYR A 332 -4.11 -16.40 -1.63
CA TYR A 332 -5.05 -16.28 -0.52
C TYR A 332 -5.88 -15.00 -0.60
N MET A 333 -5.25 -13.88 -0.97
CA MET A 333 -5.98 -12.62 -1.13
C MET A 333 -6.97 -12.69 -2.29
N TYR A 334 -6.56 -13.24 -3.43
CA TYR A 334 -7.44 -13.51 -4.56
C TYR A 334 -8.67 -14.32 -4.12
N GLN A 335 -8.47 -15.48 -3.49
CA GLN A 335 -9.58 -16.32 -3.01
C GLN A 335 -10.47 -15.57 -2.02
N TYR A 336 -9.89 -14.71 -1.17
CA TYR A 336 -10.61 -13.98 -0.16
C TYR A 336 -11.51 -12.89 -0.75
N ILE A 337 -11.02 -12.08 -1.69
CA ILE A 337 -11.77 -10.97 -2.29
C ILE A 337 -12.63 -11.40 -3.47
N THR A 338 -12.44 -12.59 -4.03
CA THR A 338 -13.33 -13.17 -5.06
C THR A 338 -14.36 -14.15 -4.49
N GLN A 339 -14.57 -14.14 -3.17
CA GLN A 339 -15.62 -14.95 -2.54
C GLN A 339 -17.00 -14.67 -3.16
N PRO A 340 -17.90 -15.68 -3.22
CA PRO A 340 -19.25 -15.51 -3.78
C PRO A 340 -20.03 -14.33 -3.20
N THR A 341 -19.82 -14.03 -1.91
CA THR A 341 -20.45 -12.85 -1.27
C THR A 341 -19.98 -11.53 -1.90
N MET A 342 -18.69 -11.39 -2.20
CA MET A 342 -18.14 -10.18 -2.83
C MET A 342 -18.61 -10.07 -4.29
N LEU A 343 -18.46 -11.14 -5.08
CA LEU A 343 -18.84 -11.15 -6.48
C LEU A 343 -20.33 -10.85 -6.66
N LYS A 344 -21.20 -11.40 -5.80
CA LYS A 344 -22.63 -11.08 -5.79
C LYS A 344 -22.91 -9.61 -5.49
N LYS A 345 -22.14 -8.96 -4.62
CA LYS A 345 -22.29 -7.52 -4.35
C LYS A 345 -21.90 -6.66 -5.56
N LEU A 346 -20.96 -7.14 -6.36
CA LEU A 346 -20.48 -6.47 -7.55
C LEU A 346 -21.19 -6.91 -8.84
N ASN A 347 -22.19 -7.79 -8.77
CA ASN A 347 -22.82 -8.44 -9.94
C ASN A 347 -21.81 -9.01 -10.94
N LEU A 348 -20.69 -9.56 -10.43
CA LEU A 348 -19.66 -10.17 -11.26
C LEU A 348 -19.92 -11.68 -11.39
N PRO A 349 -19.60 -12.28 -12.55
CA PRO A 349 -19.71 -13.72 -12.71
C PRO A 349 -18.70 -14.44 -11.80
N GLN A 350 -19.09 -15.60 -11.28
CA GLN A 350 -18.11 -16.53 -10.72
C GLN A 350 -17.35 -17.19 -11.86
N LYS A 351 -16.07 -16.83 -12.03
CA LYS A 351 -15.16 -17.61 -12.87
C LYS A 351 -14.81 -18.91 -12.12
N LYS A 352 -14.97 -20.04 -12.80
CA LYS A 352 -14.75 -21.39 -12.25
C LYS A 352 -13.28 -21.75 -12.24
#